data_AF-A8H9V0-F1
#
_entry.id   AF-A8H9V0-F1
#
_cell.length_a   1.000
_cell.length_b   1.000
_cell.length_c   1.000
_cell.angle_alpha   90.00
_cell.angle_beta   90.00
_cell.angle_gamma   90.00
#
_symmetry.space_group_name_H-M   'P 1'
#
loop_
_entity.id
_entity.type
_entity.pdbx_description
1 polymer ?
#
loop_
_entity_poly.entity_id
_entity_poly.type
_entity_poly.pdbx_seq_one_letter_code
_entity_poly.pdbx_strand_id
1 'polypeptide(L)'
;MKLNKIMSAILTASVLTCSAISLSVNAAGNLPGTSSSAVAQGQLGFVYVDPYDFSPLVAVIDLGGKTITNATVSVKGKDRKGIDIDYPVSTTQLNTHNGIPVFGLYPDHLNEVEVSYKLDGKKIKETYKIRTNDIPHQHIDGQDRTQYEYEPIKVAKGFEDRFYLVDGQVITPDLRDKWDWKPTQNIIDTNGDVRWHLSADVIYDRPGGSMSFKQTRDGKLIFGQGLMFNQHNGFLSPYYAKYDFIGKPIFKRDLPRGYIGFSHEVTEMPNGNLLLRVGKKDYITPTGIKVDSIRDHVIEVNNNGEVVKVWDFNKILDPLRDDVLSSLDMGAVCLNVDVASAGKTMSAEELANEPYGDVAGVDTGRNWLHINSIGYDAEDDSIIISSRHQSAVIKIGRDDEVKWILGTPIGWEGDLADKVLIPVDKKGKKLKCDAKDCEGDFDWTWTQHTAWPVPERGTVTVFDNGDGRSLEQPALPTMKYSRGVEYKVDMDNMTVQQTWEYGKDRGYEWYSPITSITEFQPDHNTMFMASASAGLLESDKAPEHWITEVDPKTNEVKVEIKVKTLTKHEPGYRSTVVHPEAMFNQ
;
A
#
# COMPACT_ATOMS: atom_id res chain seq x y z
N MET A 1 -8.84 -16.83 -96.22
CA MET A 1 -9.02 -15.62 -95.38
C MET A 1 -8.01 -15.70 -94.25
N LYS A 2 -7.21 -14.65 -94.13
CA LYS A 2 -5.83 -14.59 -93.60
C LYS A 2 -5.84 -14.35 -92.07
N LEU A 3 -4.90 -14.77 -91.21
CA LEU A 3 -3.59 -15.46 -91.30
C LEU A 3 -3.30 -15.92 -89.82
N ASN A 4 -3.00 -17.19 -89.53
CA ASN A 4 -1.64 -17.76 -89.30
C ASN A 4 -0.94 -17.26 -88.01
N LYS A 5 -0.21 -18.04 -87.20
CA LYS A 5 0.41 -19.37 -87.37
C LYS A 5 1.14 -19.75 -86.05
N ILE A 6 1.16 -21.06 -85.75
CA ILE A 6 2.32 -21.91 -85.36
C ILE A 6 3.04 -21.62 -84.03
N MET A 7 3.70 -22.55 -83.33
CA MET A 7 3.76 -24.03 -83.16
C MET A 7 5.08 -24.24 -82.39
N SER A 8 5.13 -25.25 -81.52
CA SER A 8 6.27 -26.03 -81.01
C SER A 8 7.71 -25.61 -81.34
N ALA A 9 8.61 -25.67 -80.34
CA ALA A 9 9.55 -26.81 -80.16
C ALA A 9 10.88 -26.44 -79.44
N ILE A 10 11.27 -27.33 -78.49
CA ILE A 10 12.62 -27.84 -78.18
C ILE A 10 13.61 -26.97 -77.36
N LEU A 11 13.78 -27.42 -76.11
CA LEU A 11 15.03 -27.77 -75.38
C LEU A 11 16.35 -27.06 -75.73
N THR A 12 17.00 -26.48 -74.71
CA THR A 12 18.44 -26.68 -74.43
C THR A 12 18.79 -26.16 -73.04
N ALA A 13 19.53 -26.97 -72.29
CA ALA A 13 20.12 -26.62 -70.99
C ALA A 13 21.45 -25.87 -71.21
N SER A 14 21.69 -24.85 -70.40
CA SER A 14 23.02 -24.27 -70.19
C SER A 14 23.15 -23.79 -68.74
N VAL A 15 24.01 -24.48 -68.00
CA VAL A 15 24.51 -24.09 -66.68
C VAL A 15 25.25 -22.76 -66.81
N LEU A 16 24.90 -21.77 -65.99
CA LEU A 16 25.79 -20.66 -65.65
C LEU A 16 25.94 -20.58 -64.13
N THR A 17 27.15 -20.85 -63.70
CA THR A 17 27.72 -20.54 -62.40
C THR A 17 27.59 -19.04 -62.11
N CYS A 18 26.73 -18.67 -61.17
CA CYS A 18 26.81 -17.39 -60.47
C CYS A 18 27.39 -17.64 -59.08
N SER A 19 28.62 -17.19 -58.89
CA SER A 19 29.30 -17.03 -57.61
C SER A 19 28.39 -16.24 -56.66
N ALA A 20 27.81 -16.90 -55.68
CA ALA A 20 27.15 -16.23 -54.57
C ALA A 20 28.25 -15.57 -53.72
N ILE A 21 28.48 -14.28 -53.95
CA ILE A 21 29.16 -13.43 -52.99
C ILE A 21 28.25 -13.46 -51.75
N SER A 22 28.74 -14.10 -50.70
CA SER A 22 28.16 -14.03 -49.36
C SER A 22 28.17 -12.57 -48.93
N LEU A 23 27.04 -11.88 -49.12
CA LEU A 23 26.76 -10.63 -48.44
C LEU A 23 26.58 -10.98 -46.96
N SER A 24 27.61 -10.72 -46.17
CA SER A 24 27.52 -10.60 -44.72
C SER A 24 26.44 -9.57 -44.40
N VAL A 25 25.29 -10.05 -43.93
CA VAL A 25 24.22 -9.22 -43.38
C VAL A 25 24.69 -8.74 -42.01
N ASN A 26 25.28 -7.55 -41.95
CA ASN A 26 25.45 -6.81 -40.71
C ASN A 26 24.10 -6.19 -40.34
N ALA A 27 23.41 -6.80 -39.37
CA ALA A 27 22.20 -6.25 -38.79
C ALA A 27 22.56 -5.40 -37.55
N ALA A 28 22.55 -4.08 -37.75
CA ALA A 28 22.30 -2.97 -36.82
C ALA A 28 23.20 -1.80 -37.22
N GLY A 29 22.63 -0.87 -37.98
CA GLY A 29 23.31 0.32 -38.46
C GLY A 29 23.71 1.22 -37.30
N ASN A 30 25.01 1.39 -37.10
CA ASN A 30 25.54 2.60 -36.50
C ASN A 30 25.05 3.78 -37.36
N LEU A 31 24.36 4.74 -36.74
CA LEU A 31 24.20 6.06 -37.34
C LEU A 31 25.60 6.59 -37.70
N PRO A 32 25.87 6.98 -38.96
CA PRO A 32 27.18 7.51 -39.32
C PRO A 32 27.51 8.74 -38.46
N GLY A 33 28.56 8.65 -37.64
CA GLY A 33 29.05 9.77 -36.81
C GLY A 33 28.80 9.64 -35.30
N THR A 34 28.08 8.63 -34.82
CA THR A 34 27.93 8.37 -33.37
C THR A 34 28.70 7.12 -32.96
N SER A 35 30.01 7.21 -32.80
CA SER A 35 30.79 6.15 -32.14
C SER A 35 30.83 6.43 -30.64
N SER A 36 30.07 5.68 -29.84
CA SER A 36 30.25 5.70 -28.38
C SER A 36 31.57 5.00 -28.03
N SER A 37 32.41 5.64 -27.21
CA SER A 37 33.63 5.05 -26.63
C SER A 37 33.39 4.41 -25.26
N ALA A 38 32.13 4.31 -24.82
CA ALA A 38 31.79 3.75 -23.52
C ALA A 38 32.22 2.27 -23.44
N VAL A 39 32.80 1.88 -22.31
CA VAL A 39 33.24 0.51 -22.03
C VAL A 39 32.46 -0.02 -20.82
N ALA A 40 32.04 -1.28 -20.88
CA ALA A 40 31.41 -1.95 -19.73
C ALA A 40 32.40 -2.07 -18.56
N GLN A 41 31.90 -1.97 -17.33
CA GLN A 41 32.74 -2.06 -16.12
C GLN A 41 33.20 -3.49 -15.81
N GLY A 42 32.42 -4.50 -16.19
CA GLY A 42 32.67 -5.91 -15.90
C GLY A 42 32.52 -6.80 -17.14
N GLN A 43 32.32 -8.10 -16.93
CA GLN A 43 32.11 -9.05 -18.02
C GLN A 43 30.70 -9.03 -18.60
N LEU A 44 29.76 -8.24 -18.09
CA LEU A 44 28.44 -8.07 -18.73
C LEU A 44 28.41 -6.81 -19.61
N GLY A 45 27.24 -6.19 -19.75
CA GLY A 45 27.01 -4.95 -20.47
C GLY A 45 27.19 -3.70 -19.60
N PHE A 46 26.58 -2.60 -20.03
CA PHE A 46 26.59 -1.33 -19.31
C PHE A 46 25.71 -1.37 -18.05
N VAL A 47 25.96 -0.43 -17.15
CA VAL A 47 25.09 -0.18 -16.00
C VAL A 47 24.20 1.01 -16.32
N TYR A 48 22.89 0.82 -16.18
CA TYR A 48 21.90 1.87 -16.31
C TYR A 48 21.32 2.18 -14.95
N VAL A 49 21.57 3.38 -14.44
CA VAL A 49 20.94 3.88 -13.20
C VAL A 49 19.57 4.44 -13.56
N ASP A 50 18.57 4.13 -12.73
CA ASP A 50 17.17 4.54 -12.89
C ASP A 50 16.61 4.31 -14.32
N PRO A 51 16.59 3.05 -14.80
CA PRO A 51 16.28 2.75 -16.21
C PRO A 51 14.84 3.09 -16.63
N TYR A 52 13.95 3.42 -15.69
CA TYR A 52 12.55 3.76 -15.94
C TYR A 52 12.14 5.13 -15.37
N ASP A 53 13.11 5.96 -14.93
CA ASP A 53 12.91 7.23 -14.25
C ASP A 53 12.03 7.14 -12.97
N PHE A 54 11.86 5.93 -12.44
CA PHE A 54 10.92 5.58 -11.37
C PHE A 54 11.55 5.67 -9.99
N SER A 55 12.84 5.36 -9.88
CA SER A 55 13.57 5.44 -8.62
C SER A 55 15.04 5.75 -8.87
N PRO A 56 15.59 6.86 -8.34
CA PRO A 56 17.00 7.19 -8.54
C PRO A 56 17.96 6.21 -7.84
N LEU A 57 17.43 5.30 -7.02
CA LEU A 57 18.16 4.39 -6.15
C LEU A 57 18.14 2.93 -6.63
N VAL A 58 17.86 2.73 -7.91
CA VAL A 58 17.94 1.42 -8.57
C VAL A 58 18.80 1.49 -9.82
N ALA A 59 19.23 0.32 -10.29
CA ALA A 59 19.97 0.18 -11.55
C ALA A 59 19.68 -1.16 -12.22
N VAL A 60 20.12 -1.31 -13.47
CA VAL A 60 20.21 -2.59 -14.18
C VAL A 60 21.62 -2.75 -14.74
N ILE A 61 22.24 -3.89 -14.46
CA ILE A 61 23.48 -4.32 -15.11
C ILE A 61 23.09 -5.14 -16.34
N ASP A 62 23.17 -4.55 -17.53
CA ASP A 62 22.74 -5.17 -18.79
C ASP A 62 23.52 -6.46 -19.07
N LEU A 63 22.90 -7.45 -19.71
CA LEU A 63 23.54 -8.71 -20.03
C LEU A 63 24.63 -8.59 -21.11
N GLY A 64 24.65 -7.51 -21.89
CA GLY A 64 25.60 -7.31 -22.98
C GLY A 64 25.51 -8.39 -24.05
N GLY A 65 24.30 -8.94 -24.27
CA GLY A 65 24.05 -10.05 -25.19
C GLY A 65 24.47 -11.43 -24.67
N LYS A 66 24.81 -11.56 -23.38
CA LYS A 66 25.20 -12.84 -22.75
C LYS A 66 24.02 -13.51 -22.07
N THR A 67 24.12 -14.82 -21.87
CA THR A 67 23.15 -15.59 -21.08
C THR A 67 23.82 -16.04 -19.78
N ILE A 68 23.22 -15.67 -18.66
CA ILE A 68 23.71 -16.05 -17.33
C ILE A 68 22.64 -16.80 -16.54
N THR A 69 23.06 -17.54 -15.52
CA THR A 69 22.16 -18.24 -14.59
C THR A 69 22.65 -18.09 -13.15
N ASN A 70 21.81 -18.42 -12.17
CA ASN A 70 22.12 -18.37 -10.74
C ASN A 70 22.69 -17.01 -10.31
N ALA A 71 22.06 -15.93 -10.77
CA ALA A 71 22.46 -14.57 -10.42
C ALA A 71 22.06 -14.25 -8.97
N THR A 72 22.98 -13.64 -8.23
CA THR A 72 22.76 -13.09 -6.89
C THR A 72 23.38 -11.70 -6.82
N VAL A 73 22.74 -10.79 -6.10
CA VAL A 73 23.20 -9.42 -5.88
C VAL A 73 23.43 -9.19 -4.39
N SER A 74 24.48 -8.45 -4.06
CA SER A 74 24.77 -7.91 -2.73
C SER A 74 25.08 -6.42 -2.87
N VAL A 75 24.15 -5.56 -2.46
CA VAL A 75 24.41 -4.11 -2.38
C VAL A 75 25.04 -3.82 -1.03
N LYS A 76 26.29 -3.37 -1.04
CA LYS A 76 27.08 -3.23 0.19
C LYS A 76 26.67 -2.01 0.99
N GLY A 77 26.72 -2.14 2.32
CA GLY A 77 26.56 -1.02 3.25
C GLY A 77 27.55 0.12 2.97
N LYS A 78 27.11 1.39 3.09
CA LYS A 78 27.92 2.59 2.79
C LYS A 78 29.14 2.80 3.71
N ASP A 79 29.22 2.07 4.82
CA ASP A 79 30.32 2.09 5.79
C ASP A 79 30.26 0.86 6.72
N ARG A 80 30.96 0.90 7.88
CA ARG A 80 30.97 -0.21 8.86
C ARG A 80 29.62 -0.47 9.54
N LYS A 81 28.69 0.48 9.51
CA LYS A 81 27.36 0.37 10.09
C LYS A 81 26.30 0.12 9.03
N GLY A 82 26.58 0.44 7.76
CA GLY A 82 25.69 0.19 6.64
C GLY A 82 25.26 -1.27 6.54
N ILE A 83 24.03 -1.47 6.08
CA ILE A 83 23.38 -2.77 5.98
C ILE A 83 23.50 -3.26 4.53
N ASP A 84 24.07 -4.45 4.38
CA ASP A 84 24.09 -5.14 3.09
C ASP A 84 22.67 -5.60 2.71
N ILE A 85 22.35 -5.56 1.42
CA ILE A 85 21.10 -6.13 0.89
C ILE A 85 21.45 -7.25 -0.08
N ASP A 86 21.09 -8.48 0.29
CA ASP A 86 21.36 -9.68 -0.49
C ASP A 86 20.06 -10.26 -1.05
N TYR A 87 20.04 -10.56 -2.35
CA TYR A 87 18.90 -11.24 -2.98
C TYR A 87 19.29 -12.05 -4.22
N PRO A 88 18.55 -13.14 -4.50
CA PRO A 88 18.67 -13.85 -5.75
C PRO A 88 17.94 -13.11 -6.89
N VAL A 89 18.33 -13.40 -8.13
CA VAL A 89 17.64 -12.95 -9.34
C VAL A 89 17.30 -14.16 -10.20
N SER A 90 16.00 -14.35 -10.44
CA SER A 90 15.47 -15.44 -11.25
C SER A 90 15.79 -15.27 -12.74
N THR A 91 15.74 -16.36 -13.50
CA THR A 91 15.88 -16.29 -14.96
C THR A 91 14.78 -15.44 -15.60
N THR A 92 13.56 -15.45 -15.04
CA THR A 92 12.46 -14.61 -15.50
C THR A 92 12.82 -13.13 -15.39
N GLN A 93 13.39 -12.70 -14.26
CA GLN A 93 13.78 -11.31 -14.06
C GLN A 93 14.99 -10.90 -14.91
N LEU A 94 15.98 -11.79 -15.07
CA LEU A 94 17.09 -11.57 -16.00
C LEU A 94 16.61 -11.30 -17.42
N ASN A 95 15.68 -12.12 -17.90
CA ASN A 95 15.09 -11.97 -19.23
C ASN A 95 14.19 -10.73 -19.32
N THR A 96 13.46 -10.41 -18.25
CA THR A 96 12.54 -9.27 -18.21
C THR A 96 13.26 -7.93 -18.32
N HIS A 97 14.39 -7.78 -17.65
CA HIS A 97 15.18 -6.55 -17.65
C HIS A 97 16.34 -6.57 -18.65
N ASN A 98 16.54 -7.68 -19.37
CA ASN A 98 17.76 -7.93 -20.16
C ASN A 98 19.04 -7.67 -19.34
N GLY A 99 19.01 -7.99 -18.05
CA GLY A 99 20.02 -7.54 -17.10
C GLY A 99 19.77 -8.03 -15.68
N ILE A 100 20.74 -7.80 -14.81
CA ILE A 100 20.62 -8.02 -13.37
C ILE A 100 19.99 -6.75 -12.77
N PRO A 101 18.75 -6.79 -12.27
CA PRO A 101 18.15 -5.68 -11.53
C PRO A 101 18.88 -5.47 -10.20
N VAL A 102 19.19 -4.22 -9.89
CA VAL A 102 19.86 -3.78 -8.67
C VAL A 102 18.94 -2.82 -7.93
N PHE A 103 18.37 -3.31 -6.85
CA PHE A 103 17.59 -2.57 -5.86
C PHE A 103 18.43 -2.27 -4.61
N GLY A 104 18.17 -1.15 -3.93
CA GLY A 104 18.70 -0.90 -2.59
C GLY A 104 19.88 0.06 -2.50
N LEU A 105 20.12 0.88 -3.52
CA LEU A 105 21.27 1.80 -3.54
C LEU A 105 21.06 2.97 -2.56
N TYR A 106 22.15 3.51 -2.02
CA TYR A 106 22.13 4.73 -1.23
C TYR A 106 22.11 5.98 -2.14
N PRO A 107 21.47 7.08 -1.73
CA PRO A 107 21.49 8.37 -2.46
C PRO A 107 22.86 9.06 -2.36
N ASP A 108 23.21 9.85 -3.39
CA ASP A 108 24.48 10.57 -3.55
C ASP A 108 25.73 9.75 -3.16
N HIS A 109 25.72 8.47 -3.52
CA HIS A 109 26.74 7.53 -3.07
C HIS A 109 27.36 6.78 -4.24
N LEU A 110 28.65 6.49 -4.12
CA LEU A 110 29.32 5.55 -5.01
C LEU A 110 29.14 4.15 -4.42
N ASN A 111 27.98 3.57 -4.69
CA ASN A 111 27.58 2.27 -4.17
C ASN A 111 28.50 1.18 -4.69
N GLU A 112 28.80 0.20 -3.83
CA GLU A 112 29.50 -1.01 -4.20
C GLU A 112 28.48 -2.17 -4.29
N VAL A 113 28.42 -2.81 -5.44
CA VAL A 113 27.46 -3.88 -5.73
C VAL A 113 28.21 -5.12 -6.17
N GLU A 114 28.19 -6.16 -5.35
CA GLU A 114 28.75 -7.45 -5.73
C GLU A 114 27.69 -8.28 -6.44
N VAL A 115 28.04 -8.85 -7.58
CA VAL A 115 27.20 -9.82 -8.29
C VAL A 115 27.93 -11.14 -8.43
N SER A 116 27.20 -12.24 -8.30
CA SER A 116 27.70 -13.57 -8.67
C SER A 116 26.70 -14.25 -9.59
N TYR A 117 27.21 -14.90 -10.64
CA TYR A 117 26.40 -15.58 -11.64
C TYR A 117 27.22 -16.68 -12.31
N LYS A 118 26.57 -17.50 -13.13
CA LYS A 118 27.24 -18.46 -14.02
C LYS A 118 27.18 -17.97 -15.47
N LEU A 119 28.34 -17.91 -16.12
CA LEU A 119 28.51 -17.66 -17.54
C LEU A 119 29.21 -18.87 -18.16
N ASP A 120 28.61 -19.49 -19.17
CA ASP A 120 29.13 -20.73 -19.80
C ASP A 120 29.47 -21.83 -18.78
N GLY A 121 28.63 -21.97 -17.75
CA GLY A 121 28.80 -22.93 -16.65
C GLY A 121 29.87 -22.57 -15.62
N LYS A 122 30.65 -21.51 -15.83
CA LYS A 122 31.69 -21.04 -14.88
C LYS A 122 31.10 -20.00 -13.93
N LYS A 123 31.40 -20.14 -12.64
CA LYS A 123 31.02 -19.16 -11.63
C LYS A 123 31.88 -17.90 -11.79
N ILE A 124 31.23 -16.76 -11.95
CA ILE A 124 31.82 -15.43 -11.99
C ILE A 124 31.38 -14.68 -10.72
N LYS A 125 32.28 -13.86 -10.18
CA LYS A 125 31.99 -12.87 -9.13
C LYS A 125 32.67 -11.58 -9.52
N GLU A 126 31.91 -10.49 -9.53
CA GLU A 126 32.38 -9.16 -9.94
C GLU A 126 31.79 -8.11 -9.02
N THR A 127 32.50 -6.99 -8.90
CA THR A 127 32.08 -5.84 -8.10
C THR A 127 31.89 -4.65 -9.01
N TYR A 128 30.72 -4.04 -8.94
CA TYR A 128 30.35 -2.86 -9.70
C TYR A 128 30.32 -1.65 -8.76
N LYS A 129 30.88 -0.52 -9.22
CA LYS A 129 30.71 0.78 -8.59
C LYS A 129 29.63 1.56 -9.32
N ILE A 130 28.58 1.98 -8.61
CA ILE A 130 27.39 2.62 -9.19
C ILE A 130 27.14 3.94 -8.46
N ARG A 131 27.36 5.06 -9.15
CA ARG A 131 27.04 6.40 -8.62
C ARG A 131 25.56 6.67 -8.84
N THR A 132 24.84 6.97 -7.76
CA THR A 132 23.46 7.48 -7.78
C THR A 132 23.44 8.99 -7.67
N ASN A 133 22.34 9.60 -8.11
CA ASN A 133 22.02 10.99 -7.79
C ASN A 133 21.49 11.08 -6.35
N ASP A 134 21.38 12.31 -5.84
CA ASP A 134 20.65 12.57 -4.60
C ASP A 134 19.12 12.49 -4.83
N ILE A 135 18.36 12.41 -3.74
CA ILE A 135 16.90 12.50 -3.76
C ILE A 135 16.51 13.96 -4.04
N PRO A 136 15.50 14.23 -4.91
CA PRO A 136 15.07 15.59 -5.20
C PRO A 136 14.68 16.38 -3.93
N HIS A 137 15.23 17.58 -3.79
CA HIS A 137 14.82 18.50 -2.73
C HIS A 137 13.42 19.09 -3.00
N GLN A 138 12.66 19.21 -1.92
CA GLN A 138 11.40 19.93 -1.83
C GLN A 138 11.60 21.16 -0.95
N HIS A 139 11.17 22.32 -1.46
CA HIS A 139 11.21 23.57 -0.70
C HIS A 139 9.84 23.80 -0.03
N ILE A 140 9.77 23.61 1.28
CA ILE A 140 8.52 23.68 2.04
C ILE A 140 8.74 24.47 3.32
N ASP A 141 7.86 25.43 3.60
CA ASP A 141 7.90 26.31 4.78
C ASP A 141 9.27 27.00 5.01
N GLY A 142 9.95 27.36 3.92
CA GLY A 142 11.28 27.99 3.96
C GLY A 142 12.42 27.04 4.33
N GLN A 143 12.17 25.73 4.38
CA GLN A 143 13.17 24.70 4.63
C GLN A 143 13.37 23.84 3.38
N ASP A 144 14.64 23.54 3.07
CA ASP A 144 14.98 22.56 2.04
C ASP A 144 15.03 21.18 2.68
N ARG A 145 14.08 20.31 2.28
CA ARG A 145 13.97 18.94 2.76
C ARG A 145 13.83 18.00 1.58
N THR A 146 14.39 16.81 1.64
CA THR A 146 14.31 15.83 0.55
C THR A 146 13.23 14.77 0.82
N GLN A 147 13.12 14.32 2.07
CA GLN A 147 12.19 13.27 2.50
C GLN A 147 11.86 13.40 4.00
N TYR A 148 11.02 12.49 4.50
CA TYR A 148 10.82 12.32 5.94
C TYR A 148 12.13 11.96 6.64
N GLU A 149 12.31 12.39 7.89
CA GLU A 149 13.48 12.00 8.66
C GLU A 149 13.21 10.69 9.40
N TYR A 150 14.18 9.79 9.41
CA TYR A 150 14.06 8.47 10.02
C TYR A 150 15.08 8.35 11.15
N GLU A 151 14.59 8.23 12.38
CA GLU A 151 15.38 8.17 13.61
C GLU A 151 15.23 6.78 14.25
N PRO A 152 16.22 5.88 14.10
CA PRO A 152 16.21 4.60 14.79
C PRO A 152 16.33 4.79 16.31
N ILE A 153 15.35 4.26 17.04
CA ILE A 153 15.30 4.30 18.51
C ILE A 153 15.80 2.96 19.08
N LYS A 154 15.36 1.84 18.51
CA LYS A 154 15.78 0.49 18.91
C LYS A 154 15.86 -0.42 17.70
N VAL A 155 16.93 -1.22 17.64
CA VAL A 155 17.06 -2.35 16.72
C VAL A 155 17.68 -3.51 17.51
N ALA A 156 16.90 -4.56 17.71
CA ALA A 156 17.36 -5.77 18.37
C ALA A 156 18.25 -6.57 17.41
N LYS A 157 19.19 -7.35 17.97
CA LYS A 157 20.02 -8.26 17.18
C LYS A 157 19.13 -9.26 16.42
N GLY A 158 19.43 -9.47 15.13
CA GLY A 158 18.67 -10.33 14.23
C GLY A 158 17.46 -9.65 13.59
N PHE A 159 17.43 -8.32 13.57
CA PHE A 159 16.44 -7.52 12.86
C PHE A 159 17.10 -6.53 11.88
N GLU A 160 18.42 -6.58 11.73
CA GLU A 160 19.17 -5.69 10.83
C GLU A 160 18.81 -5.89 9.35
N ASP A 161 18.14 -6.99 9.02
CA ASP A 161 17.62 -7.35 7.70
C ASP A 161 16.21 -6.81 7.41
N ARG A 162 15.60 -6.06 8.35
CA ARG A 162 14.30 -5.43 8.13
C ARG A 162 14.39 -4.19 7.23
N PHE A 163 13.46 -4.13 6.29
CA PHE A 163 13.22 -2.97 5.44
C PHE A 163 11.75 -2.57 5.52
N TYR A 164 11.47 -1.27 5.58
CA TYR A 164 10.12 -0.75 5.71
C TYR A 164 9.82 0.21 4.57
N LEU A 165 8.77 -0.08 3.80
CA LEU A 165 8.16 0.90 2.91
C LEU A 165 7.33 1.86 3.76
N VAL A 166 7.65 3.14 3.69
CA VAL A 166 6.96 4.22 4.39
C VAL A 166 6.08 4.96 3.39
N ASP A 167 4.77 4.88 3.60
CA ASP A 167 3.76 5.55 2.77
C ASP A 167 3.62 7.02 3.21
N GLY A 168 4.53 7.83 2.66
CA GLY A 168 4.60 9.27 2.86
C GLY A 168 3.83 10.03 1.80
N GLN A 169 3.28 11.17 2.19
CA GLN A 169 2.63 12.11 1.30
C GLN A 169 2.89 13.54 1.79
N VAL A 170 2.79 14.51 0.88
CA VAL A 170 2.97 15.92 1.24
C VAL A 170 2.09 16.87 0.42
N ILE A 171 1.52 17.88 1.07
CA ILE A 171 0.83 18.98 0.39
C ILE A 171 1.86 20.08 0.10
N THR A 172 2.32 20.17 -1.14
CA THR A 172 3.24 21.23 -1.55
C THR A 172 2.52 22.57 -1.72
N PRO A 173 3.22 23.72 -1.64
CA PRO A 173 2.59 25.04 -1.77
C PRO A 173 1.72 25.24 -3.04
N ASP A 174 2.06 24.58 -4.14
CA ASP A 174 1.31 24.61 -5.42
C ASP A 174 0.01 23.77 -5.41
N LEU A 175 -0.16 22.94 -4.38
CA LEU A 175 -1.30 22.04 -4.19
C LEU A 175 -2.20 22.44 -3.01
N ARG A 176 -1.79 23.41 -2.18
CA ARG A 176 -2.47 23.77 -0.91
C ARG A 176 -3.97 24.05 -1.03
N ASP A 177 -4.42 24.62 -2.14
CA ASP A 177 -5.83 24.95 -2.38
C ASP A 177 -6.58 23.85 -3.17
N LYS A 178 -5.94 22.70 -3.37
CA LYS A 178 -6.45 21.53 -4.10
C LYS A 178 -6.44 20.33 -3.15
N TRP A 179 -7.44 19.46 -3.28
CA TRP A 179 -7.54 18.25 -2.48
C TRP A 179 -6.56 17.17 -2.98
N ASP A 180 -5.27 17.43 -2.78
CA ASP A 180 -4.20 16.84 -3.57
C ASP A 180 -2.90 16.68 -2.77
N TRP A 181 -2.19 15.57 -2.98
CA TRP A 181 -0.97 15.23 -2.24
C TRP A 181 0.08 14.66 -3.19
N LYS A 182 1.33 15.12 -3.06
CA LYS A 182 2.44 14.48 -3.75
C LYS A 182 2.92 13.24 -2.98
N PRO A 183 3.12 12.10 -3.65
CA PRO A 183 3.74 10.92 -3.06
C PRO A 183 5.17 11.21 -2.58
N THR A 184 5.57 10.64 -1.44
CA THR A 184 6.96 10.68 -0.93
C THR A 184 7.42 9.30 -0.42
N GLN A 185 7.00 8.23 -1.09
CA GLN A 185 7.28 6.87 -0.68
C GLN A 185 8.77 6.56 -0.69
N ASN A 186 9.24 5.98 0.42
CA ASN A 186 10.60 5.51 0.59
C ASN A 186 10.61 4.09 1.14
N ILE A 187 11.67 3.34 0.86
CA ILE A 187 12.02 2.16 1.66
C ILE A 187 13.25 2.52 2.48
N ILE A 188 13.18 2.26 3.78
CA ILE A 188 14.27 2.48 4.73
C ILE A 188 14.79 1.16 5.28
N ASP A 189 16.07 1.12 5.63
CA ASP A 189 16.64 0.06 6.47
C ASP A 189 16.57 0.41 7.96
N THR A 190 17.00 -0.50 8.83
CA THR A 190 16.96 -0.28 10.29
C THR A 190 17.93 0.79 10.81
N ASN A 191 18.85 1.29 9.99
CA ASN A 191 19.66 2.47 10.34
C ASN A 191 18.94 3.78 10.01
N GLY A 192 17.72 3.72 9.45
CA GLY A 192 17.01 4.90 8.97
C GLY A 192 17.55 5.43 7.65
N ASP A 193 18.41 4.65 6.96
CA ASP A 193 18.92 5.05 5.65
C ASP A 193 17.88 4.73 4.57
N VAL A 194 17.66 5.68 3.66
CA VAL A 194 16.80 5.47 2.49
C VAL A 194 17.51 4.59 1.48
N ARG A 195 16.85 3.47 1.12
CA ARG A 195 17.35 2.43 0.20
C ARG A 195 16.55 2.33 -1.10
N TRP A 196 15.43 3.05 -1.16
CA TRP A 196 14.60 3.22 -2.35
C TRP A 196 13.73 4.46 -2.19
N HIS A 197 13.52 5.20 -3.28
CA HIS A 197 12.70 6.42 -3.30
C HIS A 197 11.82 6.40 -4.54
N LEU A 198 10.54 6.70 -4.40
CA LEU A 198 9.63 6.83 -5.55
C LEU A 198 9.73 8.22 -6.16
N SER A 199 10.11 8.29 -7.44
CA SER A 199 10.00 9.52 -8.22
C SER A 199 8.52 9.87 -8.43
N ALA A 200 8.00 10.80 -7.63
CA ALA A 200 6.59 11.18 -7.61
C ALA A 200 6.03 11.51 -9.02
N ASP A 201 6.82 12.19 -9.86
CA ASP A 201 6.45 12.61 -11.21
C ASP A 201 6.07 11.45 -12.15
N VAL A 202 6.48 10.21 -11.85
CA VAL A 202 6.13 9.04 -12.67
C VAL A 202 4.72 8.54 -12.42
N ILE A 203 4.23 8.67 -11.19
CA ILE A 203 2.92 8.14 -10.78
C ILE A 203 1.88 9.25 -10.60
N TYR A 204 2.32 10.47 -10.32
CA TYR A 204 1.47 11.62 -10.11
C TYR A 204 1.11 12.29 -11.44
N ASP A 205 0.08 11.77 -12.11
CA ASP A 205 -0.43 12.31 -13.39
C ASP A 205 -1.85 12.91 -13.26
N ARG A 206 -2.46 12.86 -12.08
CA ARG A 206 -3.79 13.37 -11.77
C ARG A 206 -3.95 13.66 -10.27
N PRO A 207 -4.81 14.61 -9.87
CA PRO A 207 -5.02 14.94 -8.47
C PRO A 207 -5.53 13.79 -7.60
N GLY A 208 -5.22 13.91 -6.32
CA GLY A 208 -5.59 13.02 -5.24
C GLY A 208 -4.36 12.34 -4.65
N GLY A 209 -4.52 11.80 -3.44
CA GLY A 209 -3.46 11.00 -2.82
C GLY A 209 -3.27 9.65 -3.49
N SER A 210 -2.07 9.12 -3.36
CA SER A 210 -1.77 7.69 -3.57
C SER A 210 -1.82 6.97 -2.24
N MET A 211 -2.27 5.71 -2.27
CA MET A 211 -2.51 4.91 -1.07
C MET A 211 -2.29 3.43 -1.34
N SER A 212 -2.21 2.65 -0.26
CA SER A 212 -2.13 1.18 -0.27
C SER A 212 -0.84 0.67 -0.92
N PHE A 213 0.27 1.43 -0.78
CA PHE A 213 1.57 0.94 -1.19
C PHE A 213 1.97 -0.26 -0.35
N LYS A 214 2.21 -1.39 -1.00
CA LYS A 214 2.72 -2.60 -0.36
C LYS A 214 3.36 -3.54 -1.37
N GLN A 215 4.23 -4.40 -0.85
CA GLN A 215 4.76 -5.52 -1.62
C GLN A 215 3.70 -6.62 -1.72
N THR A 216 3.47 -7.10 -2.93
CA THR A 216 2.57 -8.22 -3.25
C THR A 216 3.31 -9.55 -3.11
N ARG A 217 2.55 -10.65 -3.08
CA ARG A 217 3.13 -12.01 -2.86
C ARG A 217 4.12 -12.40 -3.95
N ASP A 218 4.01 -11.81 -5.14
CA ASP A 218 4.95 -11.96 -6.25
C ASP A 218 6.14 -10.99 -6.23
N GLY A 219 6.37 -10.31 -5.10
CA GLY A 219 7.50 -9.42 -4.88
C GLY A 219 7.38 -8.07 -5.57
N LYS A 220 6.21 -7.72 -6.12
CA LYS A 220 5.98 -6.46 -6.86
C LYS A 220 5.33 -5.40 -5.99
N LEU A 221 5.42 -4.14 -6.40
CA LEU A 221 4.76 -3.02 -5.74
C LEU A 221 3.34 -2.86 -6.29
N ILE A 222 2.35 -2.77 -5.41
CA ILE A 222 0.97 -2.40 -5.75
C ILE A 222 0.56 -1.13 -5.02
N PHE A 223 -0.26 -0.31 -5.65
CA PHE A 223 -0.83 0.91 -5.06
C PHE A 223 -2.02 1.38 -5.91
N GLY A 224 -2.72 2.43 -5.44
CA GLY A 224 -3.59 3.20 -6.32
C GLY A 224 -3.51 4.70 -6.06
N GLN A 225 -4.02 5.47 -7.00
CA GLN A 225 -3.92 6.92 -7.09
C GLN A 225 -5.29 7.49 -7.45
N GLY A 226 -5.74 8.46 -6.66
CA GLY A 226 -6.94 9.25 -6.96
C GLY A 226 -8.03 9.13 -5.91
N LEU A 227 -7.93 9.97 -4.88
CA LEU A 227 -8.92 10.13 -3.80
C LEU A 227 -10.23 10.84 -4.21
N MET A 228 -10.27 11.49 -5.37
CA MET A 228 -11.31 12.47 -5.71
C MET A 228 -12.71 11.84 -5.87
N PHE A 229 -13.65 12.25 -5.00
CA PHE A 229 -15.08 11.92 -5.12
C PHE A 229 -15.85 12.93 -5.99
N ASN A 230 -15.41 14.18 -6.02
CA ASN A 230 -15.93 15.19 -6.94
C ASN A 230 -15.14 15.15 -8.26
N GLN A 231 -15.72 14.55 -9.30
CA GLN A 231 -15.14 14.65 -10.64
C GLN A 231 -15.32 16.06 -11.19
N HIS A 232 -14.26 16.88 -11.22
CA HIS A 232 -14.29 18.08 -12.06
C HIS A 232 -14.09 17.68 -13.53
N ASN A 233 -14.76 18.40 -14.43
CA ASN A 233 -14.59 18.21 -15.87
C ASN A 233 -13.10 18.36 -16.24
N GLY A 234 -12.54 17.30 -16.86
CA GLY A 234 -11.16 17.27 -17.33
C GLY A 234 -10.19 16.45 -16.49
N PHE A 235 -10.60 15.90 -15.34
CA PHE A 235 -9.74 14.98 -14.59
C PHE A 235 -9.83 13.54 -15.09
N LEU A 236 -8.67 12.86 -15.09
CA LEU A 236 -8.57 11.43 -15.36
C LEU A 236 -9.21 10.64 -14.22
N SER A 237 -9.80 9.47 -14.53
CA SER A 237 -10.41 8.59 -13.52
C SER A 237 -9.36 8.16 -12.48
N PRO A 238 -9.70 7.86 -11.22
CA PRO A 238 -8.75 7.20 -10.33
C PRO A 238 -8.21 5.91 -10.94
N TYR A 239 -7.00 5.49 -10.58
CA TYR A 239 -6.38 4.28 -11.09
C TYR A 239 -5.76 3.43 -9.98
N TYR A 240 -5.52 2.16 -10.28
CA TYR A 240 -4.70 1.25 -9.49
C TYR A 240 -3.62 0.66 -10.40
N ALA A 241 -2.45 0.39 -9.83
CA ALA A 241 -1.29 -0.03 -10.61
C ALA A 241 -0.39 -1.00 -9.87
N LYS A 242 0.35 -1.77 -10.66
CA LYS A 242 1.36 -2.72 -10.20
C LYS A 242 2.64 -2.51 -11.00
N TYR A 243 3.75 -2.34 -10.29
CA TYR A 243 5.09 -2.09 -10.82
C TYR A 243 6.08 -3.06 -10.16
N ASP A 244 7.20 -3.38 -10.81
CA ASP A 244 8.32 -3.91 -10.04
C ASP A 244 9.09 -2.77 -9.36
N PHE A 245 9.97 -3.11 -8.43
CA PHE A 245 10.74 -2.12 -7.68
C PHE A 245 11.83 -1.41 -8.50
N ILE A 246 12.11 -1.87 -9.73
CA ILE A 246 12.99 -1.17 -10.67
C ILE A 246 12.22 -0.08 -11.43
N GLY A 247 10.89 -0.21 -11.53
CA GLY A 247 10.00 0.76 -12.14
C GLY A 247 9.34 0.31 -13.43
N LYS A 248 9.49 -0.96 -13.82
CA LYS A 248 8.77 -1.48 -14.97
C LYS A 248 7.29 -1.63 -14.61
N PRO A 249 6.36 -1.04 -15.40
CA PRO A 249 4.94 -1.26 -15.19
C PRO A 249 4.55 -2.71 -15.53
N ILE A 250 3.80 -3.37 -14.64
CA ILE A 250 3.06 -4.60 -14.94
C ILE A 250 1.69 -4.23 -15.48
N PHE A 251 0.97 -3.34 -14.79
CA PHE A 251 -0.24 -2.71 -15.29
C PHE A 251 -0.48 -1.36 -14.61
N LYS A 252 -1.23 -0.49 -15.29
CA LYS A 252 -1.83 0.73 -14.75
C LYS A 252 -3.24 0.83 -15.32
N ARG A 253 -4.27 0.77 -14.47
CA ARG A 253 -5.67 0.62 -14.89
C ARG A 253 -6.55 1.66 -14.24
N ASP A 254 -7.27 2.40 -15.07
CA ASP A 254 -8.34 3.27 -14.60
C ASP A 254 -9.46 2.44 -13.93
N LEU A 255 -10.11 3.03 -12.94
CA LEU A 255 -11.33 2.45 -12.38
C LEU A 255 -12.40 2.27 -13.47
N PRO A 256 -13.19 1.18 -13.42
CA PRO A 256 -14.35 1.02 -14.28
C PRO A 256 -15.32 2.20 -14.09
N ARG A 257 -15.89 2.71 -15.18
CA ARG A 257 -16.65 4.00 -15.26
C ARG A 257 -17.76 4.21 -14.22
N GLY A 258 -18.27 3.14 -13.62
CA GLY A 258 -19.34 3.17 -12.63
C GLY A 258 -18.86 3.43 -11.20
N TYR A 259 -17.54 3.59 -10.99
CA TYR A 259 -16.90 3.72 -9.69
C TYR A 259 -15.97 4.93 -9.67
N ILE A 260 -15.80 5.49 -8.48
CA ILE A 260 -15.05 6.73 -8.20
C ILE A 260 -14.35 6.62 -6.85
N GLY A 261 -13.54 7.63 -6.51
CA GLY A 261 -12.97 7.80 -5.18
C GLY A 261 -12.21 6.58 -4.67
N PHE A 262 -11.40 5.95 -5.55
CA PHE A 262 -10.48 4.90 -5.12
C PHE A 262 -9.67 5.41 -3.93
N SER A 263 -9.56 4.62 -2.87
CA SER A 263 -8.59 4.95 -1.82
C SER A 263 -8.47 3.85 -0.79
N HIS A 264 -7.45 4.00 0.07
CA HIS A 264 -7.15 3.19 1.24
C HIS A 264 -6.66 1.77 0.96
N GLU A 265 -7.36 0.98 0.14
CA GLU A 265 -7.02 -0.44 0.00
C GLU A 265 -7.14 -1.00 -1.43
N VAL A 266 -6.06 -1.69 -1.84
CA VAL A 266 -6.04 -2.75 -2.85
C VAL A 266 -5.63 -4.04 -2.17
N THR A 267 -6.39 -5.12 -2.28
CA THR A 267 -6.00 -6.43 -1.70
C THR A 267 -5.90 -7.50 -2.79
N GLU A 268 -4.75 -8.15 -2.89
CA GLU A 268 -4.52 -9.24 -3.84
C GLU A 268 -5.10 -10.55 -3.30
N MET A 269 -5.92 -11.21 -4.10
CA MET A 269 -6.51 -12.51 -3.78
C MET A 269 -5.64 -13.66 -4.30
N PRO A 270 -5.74 -14.87 -3.72
CA PRO A 270 -4.98 -16.04 -4.18
C PRO A 270 -5.24 -16.43 -5.65
N ASN A 271 -6.38 -16.06 -6.22
CA ASN A 271 -6.72 -16.29 -7.62
C ASN A 271 -6.13 -15.24 -8.58
N GLY A 272 -5.40 -14.24 -8.06
CA GLY A 272 -4.83 -13.13 -8.81
C GLY A 272 -5.79 -11.95 -9.03
N ASN A 273 -7.05 -12.05 -8.60
CA ASN A 273 -7.97 -10.92 -8.62
C ASN A 273 -7.59 -9.90 -7.54
N LEU A 274 -8.11 -8.68 -7.68
CA LEU A 274 -7.89 -7.59 -6.72
C LEU A 274 -9.21 -7.14 -6.14
N LEU A 275 -9.24 -6.94 -4.82
CA LEU A 275 -10.30 -6.23 -4.13
C LEU A 275 -9.93 -4.76 -4.03
N LEU A 276 -10.83 -3.88 -4.46
CA LEU A 276 -10.64 -2.43 -4.44
C LEU A 276 -11.73 -1.77 -3.62
N ARG A 277 -11.35 -0.86 -2.74
CA ARG A 277 -12.31 0.02 -2.06
C ARG A 277 -12.63 1.22 -2.94
N VAL A 278 -13.91 1.45 -3.20
CA VAL A 278 -14.39 2.51 -4.10
C VAL A 278 -15.67 3.17 -3.57
N GLY A 279 -16.09 4.24 -4.23
CA GLY A 279 -17.47 4.74 -4.21
C GLY A 279 -18.19 4.39 -5.51
N LYS A 280 -19.53 4.45 -5.49
CA LYS A 280 -20.37 4.25 -6.67
C LYS A 280 -20.76 5.60 -7.26
N LYS A 281 -20.48 5.78 -8.54
CA LYS A 281 -20.96 6.94 -9.30
C LYS A 281 -22.45 6.80 -9.63
N ASP A 282 -23.17 7.92 -9.61
CA ASP A 282 -24.55 8.03 -10.07
C ASP A 282 -25.51 7.06 -9.35
N TYR A 283 -25.27 6.79 -8.06
CA TYR A 283 -26.08 5.91 -7.20
C TYR A 283 -27.47 6.52 -6.96
N ILE A 284 -28.51 5.70 -7.01
CA ILE A 284 -29.88 6.11 -6.69
C ILE A 284 -30.22 5.58 -5.30
N THR A 285 -30.41 6.49 -4.34
CA THR A 285 -30.81 6.16 -2.97
C THR A 285 -32.21 5.52 -2.94
N PRO A 286 -32.60 4.83 -1.85
CA PRO A 286 -33.98 4.34 -1.71
C PRO A 286 -35.05 5.44 -1.82
N THR A 287 -34.70 6.68 -1.50
CA THR A 287 -35.58 7.86 -1.62
C THR A 287 -35.62 8.44 -3.04
N GLY A 288 -34.88 7.87 -4.00
CA GLY A 288 -34.86 8.29 -5.39
C GLY A 288 -33.90 9.45 -5.71
N ILE A 289 -33.07 9.84 -4.75
CA ILE A 289 -32.07 10.90 -4.94
C ILE A 289 -30.85 10.31 -5.64
N LYS A 290 -30.29 11.05 -6.59
CA LYS A 290 -29.07 10.66 -7.28
C LYS A 290 -27.85 11.28 -6.60
N VAL A 291 -26.94 10.44 -6.13
CA VAL A 291 -25.72 10.82 -5.40
C VAL A 291 -24.52 10.03 -5.88
N ASP A 292 -23.33 10.51 -5.56
CA ASP A 292 -22.08 9.74 -5.65
C ASP A 292 -21.79 9.19 -4.24
N SER A 293 -21.64 7.87 -4.11
CA SER A 293 -21.46 7.22 -2.80
C SER A 293 -20.01 7.28 -2.32
N ILE A 294 -19.80 7.22 -0.99
CA ILE A 294 -18.51 7.55 -0.37
C ILE A 294 -17.97 6.38 0.45
N ARG A 295 -16.89 5.75 -0.02
CA ARG A 295 -16.12 4.71 0.69
C ARG A 295 -16.95 3.55 1.24
N ASP A 296 -18.01 3.18 0.54
CA ASP A 296 -19.06 2.25 0.99
C ASP A 296 -19.30 1.11 -0.02
N HIS A 297 -18.33 0.88 -0.91
CA HIS A 297 -18.33 -0.21 -1.87
C HIS A 297 -16.98 -0.91 -1.91
N VAL A 298 -17.02 -2.22 -2.12
CA VAL A 298 -15.87 -3.03 -2.50
C VAL A 298 -16.17 -3.71 -3.83
N ILE A 299 -15.20 -3.70 -4.75
CA ILE A 299 -15.28 -4.44 -6.01
C ILE A 299 -14.16 -5.45 -6.11
N GLU A 300 -14.45 -6.62 -6.65
CA GLU A 300 -13.44 -7.56 -7.13
C GLU A 300 -13.24 -7.34 -8.63
N VAL A 301 -11.99 -7.10 -9.02
CA VAL A 301 -11.59 -7.00 -10.42
C VAL A 301 -10.64 -8.15 -10.79
N ASN A 302 -10.87 -8.73 -11.96
CA ASN A 302 -10.00 -9.80 -12.45
C ASN A 302 -8.69 -9.25 -13.07
N ASN A 303 -7.85 -10.15 -13.56
CA ASN A 303 -6.60 -9.81 -14.24
C ASN A 303 -6.75 -8.96 -15.51
N ASN A 304 -7.96 -8.79 -16.07
CA ASN A 304 -8.24 -7.88 -17.18
C ASN A 304 -8.78 -6.52 -16.73
N GLY A 305 -9.03 -6.35 -15.42
CA GLY A 305 -9.70 -5.17 -14.86
C GLY A 305 -11.23 -5.20 -14.98
N GLU A 306 -11.83 -6.36 -15.27
CA GLU A 306 -13.28 -6.53 -15.33
C GLU A 306 -13.83 -6.77 -13.92
N VAL A 307 -14.94 -6.10 -13.58
CA VAL A 307 -15.60 -6.26 -12.28
C VAL A 307 -16.38 -7.58 -12.28
N VAL A 308 -15.99 -8.50 -11.38
CA VAL A 308 -16.60 -9.83 -11.26
C VAL A 308 -17.49 -9.97 -10.03
N LYS A 309 -17.31 -9.12 -9.02
CA LYS A 309 -18.18 -9.03 -7.83
C LYS A 309 -18.22 -7.59 -7.32
N VAL A 310 -19.35 -7.23 -6.73
CA VAL A 310 -19.58 -5.95 -6.05
C VAL A 310 -20.22 -6.26 -4.70
N TRP A 311 -19.67 -5.71 -3.62
CA TRP A 311 -20.33 -5.59 -2.33
C TRP A 311 -20.79 -4.13 -2.17
N ASP A 312 -22.10 -3.95 -2.10
CA ASP A 312 -22.76 -2.64 -1.94
C ASP A 312 -23.25 -2.51 -0.50
N PHE A 313 -22.46 -1.83 0.33
CA PHE A 313 -22.73 -1.80 1.77
C PHE A 313 -23.94 -0.95 2.15
N ASN A 314 -24.46 -0.12 1.22
CA ASN A 314 -25.73 0.57 1.42
C ASN A 314 -26.93 -0.38 1.44
N LYS A 315 -26.76 -1.62 0.97
CA LYS A 315 -27.78 -2.68 1.02
C LYS A 315 -27.49 -3.75 2.06
N ILE A 316 -26.22 -3.93 2.43
CA ILE A 316 -25.76 -4.98 3.34
C ILE A 316 -25.86 -4.53 4.81
N LEU A 317 -25.61 -3.25 5.07
CA LEU A 317 -25.56 -2.66 6.41
C LEU A 317 -26.61 -1.54 6.53
N ASP A 318 -26.54 -0.79 7.63
CA ASP A 318 -27.44 0.33 7.92
C ASP A 318 -26.73 1.69 7.75
N PRO A 319 -27.03 2.47 6.69
CA PRO A 319 -26.49 3.81 6.48
C PRO A 319 -26.98 4.86 7.48
N LEU A 320 -27.98 4.56 8.31
CA LEU A 320 -28.59 5.49 9.23
C LEU A 320 -28.07 5.38 10.67
N ARG A 321 -27.25 4.36 10.97
CA ARG A 321 -26.62 4.19 12.28
C ARG A 321 -25.61 5.33 12.55
N ASP A 322 -25.89 6.16 13.54
CA ASP A 322 -25.18 7.40 13.86
C ASP A 322 -24.47 7.42 15.22
N ASP A 323 -24.60 6.35 16.03
CA ASP A 323 -24.09 6.32 17.41
C ASP A 323 -22.60 6.64 17.49
N VAL A 324 -21.81 6.03 16.58
CA VAL A 324 -20.36 6.25 16.51
C VAL A 324 -20.05 7.59 15.86
N LEU A 325 -20.74 7.96 14.78
CA LEU A 325 -20.55 9.23 14.07
C LEU A 325 -20.65 10.43 15.02
N SER A 326 -21.60 10.39 15.95
CA SER A 326 -21.85 11.45 16.94
C SER A 326 -20.74 11.60 18.00
N SER A 327 -19.84 10.61 18.10
CA SER A 327 -18.71 10.62 19.05
C SER A 327 -17.37 11.03 18.42
N LEU A 328 -17.32 11.17 17.10
CA LEU A 328 -16.08 11.43 16.36
C LEU A 328 -15.51 12.83 16.64
N ASP A 329 -14.19 12.93 16.66
CA ASP A 329 -13.48 14.20 16.67
C ASP A 329 -13.48 14.81 15.26
N MET A 330 -14.23 15.90 15.09
CA MET A 330 -14.35 16.57 13.80
C MET A 330 -13.05 17.19 13.30
N GLY A 331 -12.03 17.32 14.15
CA GLY A 331 -10.70 17.77 13.73
C GLY A 331 -9.90 16.74 12.95
N ALA A 332 -10.26 15.45 12.99
CA ALA A 332 -9.54 14.39 12.29
C ALA A 332 -10.47 13.25 11.81
N VAL A 333 -11.39 13.56 10.88
CA VAL A 333 -12.35 12.59 10.32
C VAL A 333 -11.70 11.64 9.29
N CYS A 334 -10.72 12.13 8.54
CA CYS A 334 -9.90 11.35 7.59
C CYS A 334 -8.58 12.15 7.39
N LEU A 335 -8.05 12.21 6.17
CA LEU A 335 -6.90 13.06 5.84
C LEU A 335 -7.22 14.57 5.88
N ASN A 336 -8.50 14.94 6.04
CA ASN A 336 -8.93 16.32 6.25
C ASN A 336 -8.77 16.67 7.72
N VAL A 337 -7.67 17.36 8.03
CA VAL A 337 -7.34 17.77 9.39
C VAL A 337 -7.78 19.22 9.60
N ASP A 338 -8.72 19.43 10.51
CA ASP A 338 -9.13 20.76 10.96
C ASP A 338 -8.83 20.92 12.46
N VAL A 339 -7.63 21.43 12.74
CA VAL A 339 -7.16 21.66 14.11
C VAL A 339 -8.09 22.60 14.89
N ALA A 340 -8.80 23.51 14.23
CA ALA A 340 -9.73 24.42 14.88
C ALA A 340 -11.02 23.72 15.35
N SER A 341 -11.28 22.52 14.83
CA SER A 341 -12.41 21.65 15.19
C SER A 341 -11.99 20.45 16.03
N ALA A 342 -10.72 20.35 16.42
CA ALA A 342 -10.22 19.30 17.31
C ALA A 342 -11.02 19.24 18.63
N GLY A 343 -11.46 18.03 18.98
CA GLY A 343 -12.27 17.72 20.15
C GLY A 343 -13.75 18.09 20.05
N LYS A 344 -14.21 18.70 18.94
CA LYS A 344 -15.63 18.98 18.72
C LYS A 344 -16.32 17.75 18.12
N THR A 345 -17.56 17.53 18.54
CA THR A 345 -18.45 16.51 17.98
C THR A 345 -19.62 17.18 17.24
N MET A 346 -20.35 16.39 16.47
CA MET A 346 -21.62 16.79 15.85
C MET A 346 -22.76 15.99 16.48
N SER A 347 -23.93 16.61 16.59
CA SER A 347 -25.17 15.93 16.95
C SER A 347 -25.73 15.11 15.77
N ALA A 348 -26.59 14.14 16.07
CA ALA A 348 -27.34 13.37 15.08
C ALA A 348 -28.08 14.25 14.06
N GLU A 349 -28.69 15.35 14.51
CA GLU A 349 -29.39 16.30 13.64
C GLU A 349 -28.44 17.02 12.69
N GLU A 350 -27.27 17.44 13.16
CA GLU A 350 -26.25 18.07 12.31
C GLU A 350 -25.73 17.07 11.27
N LEU A 351 -25.39 15.84 11.69
CA LEU A 351 -24.90 14.77 10.81
C LEU A 351 -25.90 14.39 9.71
N ALA A 352 -27.20 14.39 10.01
CA ALA A 352 -28.25 14.10 9.03
C ALA A 352 -28.45 15.23 8.00
N ASN A 353 -28.09 16.47 8.37
CA ASN A 353 -28.30 17.68 7.57
C ASN A 353 -27.07 18.16 6.80
N GLU A 354 -25.90 17.53 6.97
CA GLU A 354 -24.72 17.79 6.15
C GLU A 354 -25.03 17.69 4.64
N PRO A 355 -24.34 18.41 3.74
CA PRO A 355 -24.50 18.20 2.32
C PRO A 355 -24.03 16.80 1.90
N TYR A 356 -24.52 16.30 0.74
CA TYR A 356 -23.92 15.12 0.13
C TYR A 356 -22.49 15.41 -0.33
N GLY A 357 -21.60 14.45 -0.13
CA GLY A 357 -20.18 14.57 -0.41
C GLY A 357 -19.33 13.88 0.64
N ASP A 358 -18.02 14.11 0.57
CA ASP A 358 -17.07 13.52 1.51
C ASP A 358 -17.05 14.26 2.87
N VAL A 359 -18.15 14.11 3.61
CA VAL A 359 -18.36 14.66 4.95
C VAL A 359 -18.91 13.58 5.87
N ALA A 360 -18.55 13.60 7.15
CA ALA A 360 -19.13 12.69 8.13
C ALA A 360 -20.63 12.93 8.23
N GLY A 361 -21.42 11.86 8.13
CA GLY A 361 -22.87 11.96 8.17
C GLY A 361 -23.51 10.64 7.79
N VAL A 362 -24.80 10.51 8.10
CA VAL A 362 -25.61 9.35 7.74
C VAL A 362 -26.13 9.44 6.30
N ASP A 363 -26.76 8.35 5.84
CA ASP A 363 -27.36 8.18 4.52
C ASP A 363 -26.34 8.02 3.38
N THR A 364 -26.77 7.33 2.32
CA THR A 364 -25.95 7.10 1.14
C THR A 364 -25.61 8.42 0.46
N GLY A 365 -24.34 8.60 0.11
CA GLY A 365 -23.82 9.84 -0.46
C GLY A 365 -23.13 10.76 0.54
N ARG A 366 -23.14 10.39 1.83
CA ARG A 366 -22.21 10.91 2.85
C ARG A 366 -21.23 9.82 3.27
N ASN A 367 -20.20 10.21 3.99
CA ASN A 367 -19.18 9.30 4.50
C ASN A 367 -19.71 8.61 5.78
N TRP A 368 -20.68 7.71 5.65
CA TRP A 368 -21.34 7.05 6.79
C TRP A 368 -20.59 5.79 7.28
N LEU A 369 -19.92 5.08 6.37
CA LEU A 369 -19.22 3.82 6.65
C LEU A 369 -17.71 3.99 6.73
N HIS A 370 -17.12 4.69 5.75
CA HIS A 370 -15.67 4.91 5.67
C HIS A 370 -14.85 3.61 5.72
N ILE A 371 -14.99 2.75 4.70
CA ILE A 371 -14.16 1.54 4.61
C ILE A 371 -12.70 1.93 4.38
N ASN A 372 -11.83 1.49 5.27
CA ASN A 372 -10.41 1.84 5.27
C ASN A 372 -9.46 0.64 5.13
N SER A 373 -9.96 -0.60 5.16
CA SER A 373 -9.19 -1.80 4.85
C SER A 373 -10.10 -2.94 4.41
N ILE A 374 -9.51 -3.87 3.67
CA ILE A 374 -10.14 -5.09 3.17
C ILE A 374 -9.15 -6.25 3.38
N GLY A 375 -9.51 -7.20 4.23
CA GLY A 375 -8.87 -8.51 4.32
C GLY A 375 -9.70 -9.55 3.54
N TYR A 376 -9.03 -10.44 2.81
CA TYR A 376 -9.71 -11.56 2.16
C TYR A 376 -9.46 -12.83 2.97
N ASP A 377 -10.53 -13.56 3.27
CA ASP A 377 -10.46 -14.86 3.93
C ASP A 377 -10.75 -15.96 2.91
N ALA A 378 -9.72 -16.74 2.61
CA ALA A 378 -9.77 -17.80 1.60
C ALA A 378 -10.45 -19.07 2.10
N GLU A 379 -10.66 -19.24 3.41
CA GLU A 379 -11.25 -20.46 3.96
C GLU A 379 -12.74 -20.59 3.61
N ASP A 380 -13.45 -19.47 3.55
CA ASP A 380 -14.90 -19.43 3.28
C ASP A 380 -15.31 -18.42 2.20
N ASP A 381 -14.36 -17.93 1.39
CA ASP A 381 -14.58 -17.00 0.27
C ASP A 381 -15.31 -15.72 0.70
N SER A 382 -14.75 -15.04 1.70
CA SER A 382 -15.35 -13.87 2.32
C SER A 382 -14.37 -12.71 2.43
N ILE A 383 -14.90 -11.54 2.77
CA ILE A 383 -14.11 -10.35 3.06
C ILE A 383 -14.33 -9.90 4.50
N ILE A 384 -13.27 -9.40 5.11
CA ILE A 384 -13.30 -8.68 6.39
C ILE A 384 -12.99 -7.23 6.07
N ILE A 385 -13.90 -6.32 6.42
CA ILE A 385 -13.68 -4.88 6.27
C ILE A 385 -13.51 -4.22 7.64
N SER A 386 -12.75 -3.14 7.65
CA SER A 386 -12.80 -2.18 8.75
C SER A 386 -13.59 -0.94 8.33
N SER A 387 -14.63 -0.63 9.10
CA SER A 387 -15.36 0.63 9.02
C SER A 387 -14.89 1.56 10.11
N ARG A 388 -14.33 2.72 9.72
CA ARG A 388 -13.95 3.77 10.68
C ARG A 388 -15.18 4.35 11.38
N HIS A 389 -16.23 4.68 10.61
CA HIS A 389 -17.34 5.48 11.11
C HIS A 389 -18.43 4.67 11.81
N GLN A 390 -18.35 3.34 11.73
CA GLN A 390 -19.18 2.44 12.51
C GLN A 390 -18.40 1.83 13.68
N SER A 391 -17.11 2.14 13.85
CA SER A 391 -16.16 1.53 14.81
C SER A 391 -16.34 0.01 14.86
N ALA A 392 -16.35 -0.60 13.68
CA ALA A 392 -16.70 -2.01 13.52
C ALA A 392 -15.81 -2.69 12.47
N VAL A 393 -15.35 -3.88 12.83
CA VAL A 393 -14.77 -4.85 11.90
C VAL A 393 -15.88 -5.83 11.53
N ILE A 394 -16.11 -6.04 10.24
CA ILE A 394 -17.28 -6.79 9.75
C ILE A 394 -16.82 -7.83 8.75
N LYS A 395 -17.25 -9.09 8.92
CA LYS A 395 -17.04 -10.16 7.94
C LYS A 395 -18.30 -10.37 7.10
N ILE A 396 -18.14 -10.40 5.78
CA ILE A 396 -19.23 -10.50 4.80
C ILE A 396 -18.89 -11.61 3.81
N GLY A 397 -19.83 -12.51 3.58
CA GLY A 397 -19.64 -13.60 2.63
C GLY A 397 -19.73 -13.15 1.17
N ARG A 398 -19.39 -14.08 0.27
CA ARG A 398 -19.64 -13.94 -1.17
C ARG A 398 -21.12 -13.70 -1.50
N ASP A 399 -22.01 -14.21 -0.65
CA ASP A 399 -23.46 -14.14 -0.70
C ASP A 399 -24.07 -12.79 -0.24
N ASP A 400 -23.23 -11.80 0.06
CA ASP A 400 -23.62 -10.48 0.60
C ASP A 400 -24.18 -10.54 2.04
N GLU A 401 -24.11 -11.69 2.71
CA GLU A 401 -24.59 -11.87 4.07
C GLU A 401 -23.51 -11.53 5.10
N VAL A 402 -23.88 -10.73 6.11
CA VAL A 402 -23.02 -10.44 7.26
C VAL A 402 -22.87 -11.70 8.10
N LYS A 403 -21.61 -12.13 8.29
CA LYS A 403 -21.26 -13.32 9.08
C LYS A 403 -21.08 -12.96 10.55
N TRP A 404 -20.37 -11.87 10.83
CA TRP A 404 -20.22 -11.33 12.18
C TRP A 404 -19.81 -9.85 12.16
N ILE A 405 -20.05 -9.17 13.27
CA ILE A 405 -19.68 -7.77 13.56
C ILE A 405 -18.87 -7.76 14.87
N LEU A 406 -17.64 -7.26 14.81
CA LEU A 406 -16.79 -6.96 15.95
C LEU A 406 -16.83 -5.45 16.19
N GLY A 407 -17.63 -5.01 17.15
CA GLY A 407 -17.82 -3.60 17.51
C GLY A 407 -18.87 -3.47 18.60
N THR A 408 -19.07 -2.25 19.11
CA THR A 408 -20.10 -1.99 20.14
C THR A 408 -21.50 -2.40 19.67
N PRO A 409 -22.34 -3.00 20.55
CA PRO A 409 -23.67 -3.49 20.18
C PRO A 409 -24.71 -2.38 19.94
N ILE A 410 -24.43 -1.13 20.30
CA ILE A 410 -25.42 -0.04 20.17
C ILE A 410 -25.75 0.27 18.70
N GLY A 411 -27.00 0.61 18.43
CA GLY A 411 -27.47 1.08 17.11
C GLY A 411 -27.68 0.01 16.04
N TRP A 412 -27.22 -1.22 16.26
CA TRP A 412 -27.49 -2.33 15.33
C TRP A 412 -28.92 -2.84 15.54
N GLU A 413 -29.69 -2.92 14.46
CA GLU A 413 -31.08 -3.39 14.46
C GLU A 413 -31.25 -4.69 13.65
N GLY A 414 -32.37 -5.38 13.90
CA GLY A 414 -32.77 -6.58 13.15
C GLY A 414 -31.69 -7.67 13.12
N ASP A 415 -31.51 -8.27 11.94
CA ASP A 415 -30.56 -9.37 11.75
C ASP A 415 -29.10 -8.96 11.99
N LEU A 416 -28.75 -7.67 11.87
CA LEU A 416 -27.39 -7.16 12.14
C LEU A 416 -27.06 -7.20 13.64
N ALA A 417 -28.04 -6.93 14.50
CA ALA A 417 -27.86 -7.02 15.95
C ALA A 417 -27.43 -8.43 16.38
N ASP A 418 -28.00 -9.47 15.74
CA ASP A 418 -27.67 -10.87 15.98
C ASP A 418 -26.27 -11.26 15.47
N LYS A 419 -25.64 -10.41 14.65
CA LYS A 419 -24.26 -10.63 14.15
C LYS A 419 -23.20 -10.04 15.06
N VAL A 420 -23.55 -9.23 16.06
CA VAL A 420 -22.58 -8.66 16.99
C VAL A 420 -21.98 -9.75 17.87
N LEU A 421 -20.65 -9.88 17.84
CA LEU A 421 -19.93 -10.90 18.58
C LEU A 421 -20.01 -10.68 20.09
N ILE A 422 -20.06 -11.76 20.86
CA ILE A 422 -20.12 -11.70 22.32
C ILE A 422 -18.70 -11.81 22.90
N PRO A 423 -18.20 -10.81 23.65
CA PRO A 423 -16.87 -10.88 24.24
C PRO A 423 -16.75 -11.98 25.30
N VAL A 424 -15.64 -12.71 25.26
CA VAL A 424 -15.31 -13.78 26.23
C VAL A 424 -13.89 -13.62 26.78
N ASP A 425 -13.67 -14.08 28.00
CA ASP A 425 -12.35 -14.15 28.61
C ASP A 425 -11.49 -15.29 28.01
N LYS A 426 -10.25 -15.41 28.48
CA LYS A 426 -9.31 -16.47 28.06
C LYS A 426 -9.79 -17.91 28.32
N LYS A 427 -10.86 -18.09 29.10
CA LYS A 427 -11.48 -19.38 29.42
C LYS A 427 -12.83 -19.58 28.70
N GLY A 428 -13.19 -18.67 27.79
CA GLY A 428 -14.47 -18.70 27.07
C GLY A 428 -15.68 -18.26 27.90
N LYS A 429 -15.48 -17.65 29.07
CA LYS A 429 -16.59 -17.12 29.87
C LYS A 429 -17.00 -15.77 29.30
N LYS A 430 -18.29 -15.59 29.04
CA LYS A 430 -18.88 -14.31 28.62
C LYS A 430 -18.52 -13.19 29.58
N LEU A 431 -18.03 -12.10 29.02
CA LEU A 431 -17.77 -10.85 29.72
C LEU A 431 -19.07 -10.05 29.81
N LYS A 432 -19.21 -9.27 30.88
CA LYS A 432 -20.25 -8.25 30.97
C LYS A 432 -19.78 -7.00 30.23
N CYS A 433 -20.53 -6.62 29.20
CA CYS A 433 -20.31 -5.41 28.43
C CYS A 433 -21.60 -4.60 28.35
N ASP A 434 -21.46 -3.28 28.28
CA ASP A 434 -22.49 -2.38 27.79
C ASP A 434 -22.07 -1.76 26.45
N ALA A 435 -22.75 -0.69 26.03
CA ALA A 435 -22.45 0.00 24.78
C ALA A 435 -21.08 0.70 24.78
N LYS A 436 -20.57 1.06 25.96
CA LYS A 436 -19.35 1.86 26.12
C LYS A 436 -18.16 0.98 26.47
N ASP A 437 -18.33 0.07 27.43
CA ASP A 437 -17.22 -0.64 28.05
C ASP A 437 -17.52 -2.13 28.31
N CYS A 438 -16.45 -2.91 28.55
CA CYS A 438 -16.49 -4.31 28.95
C CYS A 438 -15.73 -4.52 30.27
N GLU A 439 -16.11 -5.54 31.05
CA GLU A 439 -15.32 -5.94 32.22
C GLU A 439 -13.98 -6.57 31.80
N GLY A 440 -12.92 -6.30 32.58
CA GLY A 440 -11.59 -6.85 32.34
C GLY A 440 -10.77 -6.03 31.33
N ASP A 441 -9.89 -6.71 30.59
CA ASP A 441 -8.94 -6.07 29.65
C ASP A 441 -9.48 -6.00 28.21
N PHE A 442 -10.62 -6.62 27.93
CA PHE A 442 -11.25 -6.56 26.62
C PHE A 442 -11.77 -5.14 26.38
N ASP A 443 -11.52 -4.60 25.20
CA ASP A 443 -12.16 -3.39 24.71
C ASP A 443 -12.44 -3.56 23.23
N TRP A 444 -13.49 -2.90 22.72
CA TRP A 444 -13.76 -2.82 21.30
C TRP A 444 -12.68 -2.00 20.60
N THR A 445 -12.74 -1.99 19.28
CA THR A 445 -11.92 -1.11 18.45
C THR A 445 -12.71 0.14 18.10
N TRP A 446 -12.05 1.29 18.08
CA TRP A 446 -12.69 2.57 17.83
C TRP A 446 -11.96 3.28 16.70
N THR A 447 -12.72 3.69 15.67
CA THR A 447 -12.21 4.35 14.45
C THR A 447 -11.03 3.64 13.78
N GLN A 448 -11.03 2.32 13.86
CA GLN A 448 -9.88 1.45 13.62
C GLN A 448 -9.49 1.28 12.15
N HIS A 449 -8.28 0.79 11.90
CA HIS A 449 -7.70 0.51 10.59
C HIS A 449 -7.12 -0.91 10.49
N THR A 450 -6.87 -1.34 9.25
CA THR A 450 -6.17 -2.60 8.89
C THR A 450 -6.67 -3.83 9.64
N ALA A 451 -7.98 -4.08 9.55
CA ALA A 451 -8.57 -5.31 10.07
C ALA A 451 -8.29 -6.47 9.10
N TRP A 452 -7.17 -7.15 9.32
CA TRP A 452 -6.67 -8.18 8.41
C TRP A 452 -6.66 -9.56 9.06
N PRO A 453 -7.12 -10.60 8.34
CA PRO A 453 -7.03 -11.96 8.82
C PRO A 453 -5.56 -12.41 8.90
N VAL A 454 -5.26 -13.23 9.89
CA VAL A 454 -3.98 -13.93 10.06
C VAL A 454 -4.27 -15.43 10.03
N PRO A 455 -4.36 -16.05 8.83
CA PRO A 455 -4.83 -17.42 8.67
C PRO A 455 -4.04 -18.45 9.50
N GLU A 456 -2.73 -18.31 9.58
CA GLU A 456 -1.85 -19.19 10.35
C GLU A 456 -2.10 -19.16 11.87
N ARG A 457 -2.80 -18.13 12.36
CA ARG A 457 -3.20 -17.97 13.77
C ARG A 457 -4.70 -18.14 13.98
N GLY A 458 -5.49 -18.08 12.90
CA GLY A 458 -6.96 -18.07 12.96
C GLY A 458 -7.49 -16.85 13.71
N THR A 459 -6.86 -15.69 13.49
CA THR A 459 -7.15 -14.42 14.19
C THR A 459 -7.32 -13.27 13.21
N VAL A 460 -7.71 -12.10 13.73
CA VAL A 460 -7.75 -10.83 13.00
C VAL A 460 -6.93 -9.81 13.78
N THR A 461 -5.96 -9.18 13.13
CA THR A 461 -5.22 -8.03 13.68
C THR A 461 -5.89 -6.74 13.28
N VAL A 462 -5.86 -5.74 14.17
CA VAL A 462 -6.49 -4.44 13.96
C VAL A 462 -5.61 -3.35 14.59
N PHE A 463 -5.44 -2.22 13.91
CA PHE A 463 -4.95 -1.00 14.55
C PHE A 463 -6.15 -0.21 15.08
N ASP A 464 -6.36 -0.24 16.39
CA ASP A 464 -7.38 0.51 17.10
C ASP A 464 -6.90 1.96 17.33
N ASN A 465 -7.34 2.89 16.49
CA ASN A 465 -6.94 4.30 16.56
C ASN A 465 -7.38 4.94 17.88
N GLY A 466 -8.62 4.68 18.32
CA GLY A 466 -9.10 5.08 19.63
C GLY A 466 -9.85 6.41 19.70
N ASP A 467 -10.12 7.07 18.57
CA ASP A 467 -11.02 8.24 18.57
C ASP A 467 -12.47 7.81 18.78
N GLY A 468 -13.24 8.58 19.56
CA GLY A 468 -14.60 8.23 19.95
C GLY A 468 -14.71 7.01 20.87
N ARG A 469 -13.60 6.61 21.51
CA ARG A 469 -13.58 5.47 22.46
C ARG A 469 -14.68 5.61 23.50
N SER A 470 -15.42 4.53 23.74
CA SER A 470 -16.56 4.49 24.66
C SER A 470 -17.70 5.45 24.26
N LEU A 471 -17.82 5.77 22.97
CA LEU A 471 -18.85 6.65 22.38
C LEU A 471 -18.82 8.08 22.90
N GLU A 472 -17.65 8.58 23.30
CA GLU A 472 -17.50 9.94 23.80
C GLU A 472 -16.11 10.53 23.51
N GLN A 473 -16.03 11.86 23.53
CA GLN A 473 -14.77 12.56 23.59
C GLN A 473 -14.34 12.68 25.06
N PRO A 474 -13.06 12.37 25.39
CA PRO A 474 -12.62 12.42 26.77
C PRO A 474 -12.52 13.87 27.27
N ALA A 475 -12.49 14.03 28.60
CA ALA A 475 -12.37 15.35 29.24
C ALA A 475 -11.12 16.14 28.81
N LEU A 476 -10.02 15.44 28.49
CA LEU A 476 -8.80 16.01 27.94
C LEU A 476 -8.38 15.21 26.70
N PRO A 477 -7.99 15.87 25.57
CA PRO A 477 -7.51 15.16 24.39
C PRO A 477 -6.36 14.19 24.66
N THR A 478 -5.49 14.52 25.62
CA THR A 478 -4.33 13.71 26.03
C THR A 478 -4.68 12.40 26.74
N MET A 479 -5.96 12.15 27.01
CA MET A 479 -6.44 10.86 27.53
C MET A 479 -6.67 9.83 26.42
N LYS A 480 -6.64 10.25 25.14
CA LYS A 480 -6.75 9.33 24.01
C LYS A 480 -5.48 8.48 23.86
N TYR A 481 -5.65 7.25 23.39
CA TYR A 481 -4.57 6.30 23.11
C TYR A 481 -4.99 5.35 21.98
N SER A 482 -3.99 4.87 21.25
CA SER A 482 -4.15 3.85 20.20
C SER A 482 -3.63 2.50 20.66
N ARG A 483 -4.06 1.43 20.00
CA ARG A 483 -3.58 0.07 20.24
C ARG A 483 -3.35 -0.68 18.94
N GLY A 484 -2.30 -1.49 18.88
CA GLY A 484 -2.34 -2.71 18.08
C GLY A 484 -3.09 -3.77 18.88
N VAL A 485 -4.04 -4.49 18.27
CA VAL A 485 -4.84 -5.50 18.95
C VAL A 485 -5.09 -6.70 18.05
N GLU A 486 -5.19 -7.89 18.64
CA GLU A 486 -5.54 -9.13 17.95
C GLU A 486 -6.76 -9.77 18.61
N TYR A 487 -7.68 -10.25 17.78
CA TYR A 487 -8.88 -10.98 18.19
C TYR A 487 -8.94 -12.36 17.57
N LYS A 488 -9.47 -13.30 18.35
CA LYS A 488 -9.89 -14.62 17.88
C LYS A 488 -11.41 -14.68 17.88
N VAL A 489 -12.00 -14.98 16.72
CA VAL A 489 -13.45 -15.13 16.54
C VAL A 489 -13.80 -16.61 16.51
N ASP A 490 -14.84 -16.99 17.24
CA ASP A 490 -15.49 -18.29 17.15
C ASP A 490 -16.85 -18.07 16.46
N MET A 491 -16.92 -18.46 15.19
CA MET A 491 -18.11 -18.25 14.35
C MET A 491 -19.27 -19.19 14.71
N ASP A 492 -19.00 -20.34 15.33
CA ASP A 492 -20.04 -21.28 15.74
C ASP A 492 -20.79 -20.76 16.97
N ASN A 493 -20.05 -20.16 17.91
CA ASN A 493 -20.61 -19.63 19.15
C ASN A 493 -20.92 -18.13 19.10
N MET A 494 -20.56 -17.45 18.01
CA MET A 494 -20.64 -15.99 17.86
C MET A 494 -19.95 -15.25 19.02
N THR A 495 -18.74 -15.70 19.36
CA THR A 495 -17.94 -15.10 20.44
C THR A 495 -16.63 -14.54 19.93
N VAL A 496 -16.07 -13.58 20.67
CA VAL A 496 -14.77 -12.99 20.37
C VAL A 496 -13.90 -12.90 21.61
N GLN A 497 -12.64 -13.26 21.46
CA GLN A 497 -11.62 -13.16 22.51
C GLN A 497 -10.52 -12.20 22.04
N GLN A 498 -10.21 -11.17 22.83
CA GLN A 498 -8.98 -10.38 22.66
C GLN A 498 -7.79 -11.25 23.11
N THR A 499 -6.88 -11.55 22.18
CA THR A 499 -5.73 -12.45 22.43
C THR A 499 -4.45 -11.69 22.74
N TRP A 500 -4.34 -10.46 22.27
CA TRP A 500 -3.14 -9.65 22.39
C TRP A 500 -3.45 -8.16 22.23
N GLU A 501 -2.67 -7.29 22.91
CA GLU A 501 -2.67 -5.84 22.67
C GLU A 501 -1.30 -5.22 22.98
N TYR A 502 -1.04 -4.05 22.38
CA TYR A 502 0.09 -3.16 22.67
C TYR A 502 -0.30 -1.71 22.36
N GLY A 503 0.34 -0.74 23.03
CA GLY A 503 0.20 0.69 22.72
C GLY A 503 -0.60 1.51 23.73
N LYS A 504 -1.51 0.90 24.49
CA LYS A 504 -2.31 1.58 25.52
C LYS A 504 -1.46 2.37 26.51
N ASP A 505 -0.41 1.75 27.05
CA ASP A 505 0.50 2.37 28.02
C ASP A 505 1.49 3.38 27.41
N ARG A 506 1.55 3.50 26.08
CA ARG A 506 2.32 4.54 25.39
C ARG A 506 1.61 5.89 25.41
N GLY A 507 0.30 5.91 25.68
CA GLY A 507 -0.50 7.12 25.83
C GLY A 507 -0.50 8.01 24.59
N TYR A 508 -0.71 9.31 24.80
CA TYR A 508 -0.92 10.30 23.75
C TYR A 508 0.27 10.49 22.79
N GLU A 509 1.51 10.22 23.25
CA GLU A 509 2.71 10.33 22.39
C GLU A 509 2.67 9.35 21.21
N TRP A 510 1.99 8.22 21.38
CA TRP A 510 1.85 7.19 20.35
C TRP A 510 0.42 7.13 19.77
N TYR A 511 -0.47 8.02 20.20
CA TYR A 511 -1.85 8.07 19.75
C TYR A 511 -1.95 8.61 18.32
N SER A 512 -2.44 7.78 17.40
CA SER A 512 -2.73 8.14 16.02
C SER A 512 -4.24 8.20 15.78
N PRO A 513 -4.84 9.41 15.63
CA PRO A 513 -6.28 9.57 15.43
C PRO A 513 -6.80 8.96 14.12
N ILE A 514 -5.92 8.79 13.12
CA ILE A 514 -6.26 8.32 11.78
C ILE A 514 -5.15 7.44 11.20
N THR A 515 -5.43 6.84 10.03
CA THR A 515 -4.49 6.05 9.23
C THR A 515 -3.90 4.89 10.04
N SER A 516 -2.62 4.55 9.88
CA SER A 516 -1.92 3.54 10.68
C SER A 516 -2.24 2.08 10.30
N ILE A 517 -1.49 1.15 10.90
CA ILE A 517 -1.50 -0.28 10.54
C ILE A 517 -1.01 -1.16 11.69
N THR A 518 -1.59 -2.36 11.81
CA THR A 518 -1.07 -3.50 12.58
C THR A 518 -1.09 -4.74 11.70
N GLU A 519 0.01 -5.48 11.64
CA GLU A 519 0.15 -6.70 10.85
C GLU A 519 1.07 -7.70 11.57
N PHE A 520 0.71 -8.98 11.55
CA PHE A 520 1.57 -10.04 12.07
C PHE A 520 2.66 -10.39 11.05
N GLN A 521 3.91 -10.48 11.50
CA GLN A 521 5.06 -10.83 10.67
C GLN A 521 5.52 -12.26 11.01
N PRO A 522 5.19 -13.28 10.18
CA PRO A 522 5.44 -14.67 10.51
C PRO A 522 6.92 -15.07 10.50
N ASP A 523 7.76 -14.34 9.77
CA ASP A 523 9.17 -14.62 9.58
C ASP A 523 10.03 -14.34 10.83
N HIS A 524 9.75 -13.27 11.57
CA HIS A 524 10.35 -12.98 12.88
C HIS A 524 9.40 -13.29 14.05
N ASN A 525 8.18 -13.76 13.78
CA ASN A 525 7.13 -13.98 14.76
C ASN A 525 6.89 -12.74 15.64
N THR A 526 6.76 -11.59 15.00
CA THR A 526 6.53 -10.28 15.64
C THR A 526 5.16 -9.72 15.27
N MET A 527 4.67 -8.78 16.07
CA MET A 527 3.59 -7.88 15.65
C MET A 527 4.22 -6.58 15.17
N PHE A 528 4.02 -6.25 13.91
CA PHE A 528 4.39 -4.98 13.31
C PHE A 528 3.26 -3.98 13.46
N MET A 529 3.59 -2.75 13.82
CA MET A 529 2.68 -1.63 13.90
C MET A 529 3.34 -0.40 13.30
N ALA A 530 2.53 0.43 12.66
CA ALA A 530 2.93 1.77 12.29
C ALA A 530 1.85 2.76 12.76
N SER A 531 2.13 3.48 13.85
CA SER A 531 1.27 4.57 14.35
C SER A 531 1.65 5.84 13.57
N ALA A 532 0.90 6.17 12.53
CA ALA A 532 1.35 7.04 11.43
C ALA A 532 0.88 8.51 11.51
N SER A 533 0.17 8.88 12.57
CA SER A 533 -0.38 10.23 12.76
C SER A 533 -0.26 10.74 14.20
N ALA A 534 0.77 10.30 14.94
CA ALA A 534 0.96 10.74 16.31
C ALA A 534 1.26 12.24 16.38
N GLY A 535 0.60 12.95 17.30
CA GLY A 535 0.72 14.41 17.40
C GLY A 535 0.06 15.21 16.28
N LEU A 536 -0.79 14.60 15.43
CA LEU A 536 -1.43 15.27 14.29
C LEU A 536 -2.20 16.55 14.64
N LEU A 537 -2.89 16.52 15.78
CA LEU A 537 -3.74 17.60 16.26
C LEU A 537 -2.96 18.64 17.09
N GLU A 538 -1.65 18.48 17.26
CA GLU A 538 -0.79 19.44 17.95
C GLU A 538 -0.31 20.54 16.99
N SER A 539 -0.32 21.80 17.42
CA SER A 539 -0.06 22.97 16.55
C SER A 539 1.41 23.39 16.45
N ASP A 540 2.25 22.92 17.36
CA ASP A 540 3.64 23.35 17.48
C ASP A 540 4.64 22.41 16.81
N LYS A 541 4.31 21.14 16.59
CA LYS A 541 5.20 20.12 15.98
C LYS A 541 4.61 19.44 14.74
N ALA A 542 5.49 18.90 13.90
CA ALA A 542 5.09 18.01 12.83
C ALA A 542 4.64 16.66 13.41
N PRO A 543 3.65 15.98 12.80
CA PRO A 543 3.24 14.65 13.23
C PRO A 543 4.41 13.66 13.15
N GLU A 544 4.38 12.69 14.05
CA GLU A 544 5.35 11.61 14.11
C GLU A 544 4.70 10.30 13.69
N HIS A 545 5.47 9.49 12.98
CA HIS A 545 5.09 8.14 12.61
C HIS A 545 6.03 7.16 13.30
N TRP A 546 5.48 6.27 14.11
CA TRP A 546 6.23 5.27 14.87
C TRP A 546 6.13 3.91 14.18
N ILE A 547 7.22 3.45 13.60
CA ILE A 547 7.36 2.08 13.10
C ILE A 547 7.85 1.23 14.26
N THR A 548 7.06 0.23 14.67
CA THR A 548 7.34 -0.59 15.85
C THR A 548 7.10 -2.07 15.54
N GLU A 549 8.10 -2.92 15.79
CA GLU A 549 7.91 -4.38 15.86
C GLU A 549 8.11 -4.86 17.30
N VAL A 550 7.20 -5.71 17.79
CA VAL A 550 7.28 -6.29 19.14
C VAL A 550 7.15 -7.80 19.10
N ASP A 551 7.77 -8.49 20.07
CA ASP A 551 7.47 -9.90 20.32
C ASP A 551 6.08 -10.01 20.98
N PRO A 552 5.08 -10.64 20.34
CA PRO A 552 3.72 -10.68 20.85
C PRO A 552 3.56 -11.51 22.13
N LYS A 553 4.56 -12.30 22.54
CA LYS A 553 4.52 -13.04 23.82
C LYS A 553 4.93 -12.18 25.01
N THR A 554 5.81 -11.21 24.79
CA THR A 554 6.45 -10.42 25.86
C THR A 554 6.17 -8.92 25.75
N ASN A 555 5.65 -8.46 24.61
CA ASN A 555 5.56 -7.05 24.22
C ASN A 555 6.93 -6.34 24.20
N GLU A 556 8.03 -7.10 24.14
CA GLU A 556 9.36 -6.51 24.01
C GLU A 556 9.52 -5.92 22.61
N VAL A 557 9.76 -4.61 22.55
CA VAL A 557 10.12 -3.90 21.32
C VAL A 557 11.39 -4.50 20.72
N LYS A 558 11.32 -4.93 19.46
CA LYS A 558 12.45 -5.44 18.68
C LYS A 558 12.99 -4.38 17.73
N VAL A 559 12.10 -3.67 17.05
CA VAL A 559 12.46 -2.50 16.25
C VAL A 559 11.57 -1.34 16.64
N GLU A 560 12.15 -0.15 16.77
CA GLU A 560 11.41 1.10 16.87
C GLU A 560 12.16 2.19 16.10
N ILE A 561 11.48 2.81 15.13
CA ILE A 561 11.98 3.91 14.33
C ILE A 561 10.93 5.03 14.39
N LYS A 562 11.37 6.22 14.81
CA LYS A 562 10.56 7.43 14.76
C LYS A 562 10.75 8.09 13.40
N VAL A 563 9.66 8.39 12.72
CA VAL A 563 9.62 9.04 11.41
C VAL A 563 9.02 10.43 11.59
N LYS A 564 9.75 11.47 11.20
CA LYS A 564 9.27 12.86 11.28
C LYS A 564 8.79 13.28 9.91
N THR A 565 7.53 13.67 9.81
CA THR A 565 6.94 14.13 8.54
C THR A 565 7.48 15.51 8.15
N LEU A 566 7.21 15.93 6.91
CA LEU A 566 7.73 17.19 6.39
C LEU A 566 7.02 18.41 6.99
N THR A 567 5.72 18.35 7.24
CA THR A 567 4.93 19.54 7.58
C THR A 567 4.01 19.27 8.75
N LYS A 568 3.56 20.36 9.38
CA LYS A 568 2.56 20.28 10.44
C LYS A 568 1.23 19.82 9.87
N HIS A 569 0.47 19.08 10.68
CA HIS A 569 -0.90 18.65 10.36
C HIS A 569 -1.05 17.75 9.14
N GLU A 570 0.05 17.18 8.63
CA GLU A 570 0.01 16.21 7.53
C GLU A 570 0.29 14.80 8.06
N PRO A 571 -0.69 13.89 7.97
CA PRO A 571 -0.52 12.53 8.46
C PRO A 571 0.31 11.69 7.47
N GLY A 572 1.13 10.80 8.01
CA GLY A 572 1.54 9.62 7.25
C GLY A 572 0.35 8.69 7.02
N TYR A 573 0.42 7.80 6.03
CA TYR A 573 -0.66 6.85 5.78
C TYR A 573 -0.40 5.50 6.47
N ARG A 574 0.57 4.72 5.98
CA ARG A 574 0.96 3.42 6.53
C ARG A 574 2.48 3.23 6.42
N SER A 575 2.98 2.17 7.04
CA SER A 575 4.24 1.54 6.62
C SER A 575 3.99 0.05 6.44
N THR A 576 4.79 -0.63 5.63
CA THR A 576 4.74 -2.09 5.52
C THR A 576 6.16 -2.66 5.51
N VAL A 577 6.32 -3.87 6.02
CA VAL A 577 7.57 -4.62 5.85
C VAL A 577 7.74 -4.99 4.37
N VAL A 578 8.97 -4.92 3.87
CA VAL A 578 9.32 -5.35 2.51
C VAL A 578 10.49 -6.32 2.54
N HIS A 579 10.47 -7.25 1.59
CA HIS A 579 11.38 -8.40 1.48
C HIS A 579 12.16 -8.30 0.16
N PRO A 580 13.37 -7.73 0.15
CA PRO A 580 14.22 -7.64 -1.05
C PRO A 580 14.45 -9.00 -1.72
N GLU A 581 14.56 -10.07 -0.93
CA GLU A 581 14.75 -11.45 -1.38
C GLU A 581 13.58 -12.00 -2.21
N ALA A 582 12.39 -11.41 -2.09
CA ALA A 582 11.22 -11.79 -2.87
C ALA A 582 11.06 -10.98 -4.16
N MET A 583 11.67 -9.78 -4.25
CA MET A 583 11.42 -8.83 -5.35
C MET A 583 11.74 -9.39 -6.74
N PHE A 584 12.80 -10.22 -6.80
CA PHE A 584 13.35 -10.73 -8.06
C PHE A 584 13.49 -12.25 -8.13
N ASN A 585 12.84 -12.98 -7.22
CA ASN A 585 13.03 -14.43 -7.07
C ASN A 585 11.90 -15.30 -7.69
N GLN A 586 11.00 -14.67 -8.45
CA GLN A 586 9.86 -15.34 -9.11
C GLN A 586 10.16 -15.79 -10.52
#